data_AF-C4JFB9-F1
#
_entry.id   AF-C4JFB9-F1
#
_cell.length_a   1.000
_cell.length_b   1.000
_cell.length_c   1.000
_cell.angle_alpha   90.00
_cell.angle_beta   90.00
_cell.angle_gamma   90.00
#
_symmetry.space_group_name_H-M   'P 1'
#
loop_
_entity.id
_entity.type
_entity.pdbx_description
1 polymer ?
#
loop_
_entity_poly.entity_id
_entity_poly.type
_entity_poly.pdbx_seq_one_letter_code
_entity_poly.pdbx_strand_id
1 'polypeptide(L)'
;MACREAAHSGSWYSDDAATLTRQLDEWMGRVPNEIEGIGSLPVAGARVIIAPHAGFAYSGRCAAFAYKCLDLSKAKRIFLIGPSHHHPFSKIALPEVSSYSTPLSPDPLPLDKEVIAELLNRAENGHVRFCTMSQAIDEAEHSLELHLPYIHYLLQRLYPDEPAASYPKLVPMMVGSTSAPTEQAFGRILAPYLANPENAFIISSDFCHWGLRFAYAYYIDDVPSPGPVLPLSYDALPQPSEALKLGSARRQITAVSSGRYLRAGDQLPKHADVPAIYESISACDIACMSAIASGHKQTFLDAIKSTGNTICGRHPIGLIMSAFEFVLGKDKENIRDLEIKAADETQTHLMRGAFNFVRYERSSNCVSVVDSSVSYVSAFAVL
;
A
#
# COMPACT_ATOMS: atom_id res chain seq x y z
N MET A 1 -18.58 13.43 20.22
CA MET A 1 -18.22 12.02 19.91
C MET A 1 -16.71 11.91 20.00
N ALA A 2 -16.14 10.74 20.31
CA ALA A 2 -14.69 10.58 20.46
C ALA A 2 -13.96 10.79 19.13
N CYS A 3 -12.80 11.44 19.17
CA CYS A 3 -11.90 11.70 18.04
C CYS A 3 -10.55 11.05 18.33
N ARG A 4 -9.93 10.42 17.33
CA ARG A 4 -8.56 9.91 17.42
C ARG A 4 -7.58 11.06 17.26
N GLU A 5 -6.66 11.22 18.21
CA GLU A 5 -5.63 12.26 18.16
C GLU A 5 -4.52 11.92 17.15
N ALA A 6 -3.83 12.95 16.66
CA ALA A 6 -2.65 12.84 15.80
C ALA A 6 -1.40 12.47 16.62
N ALA A 7 -1.41 11.28 17.21
CA ALA A 7 -0.46 10.82 18.22
C ALA A 7 1.00 10.74 17.75
N HIS A 8 1.24 10.68 16.44
CA HIS A 8 2.56 10.58 15.82
C HIS A 8 3.03 11.91 15.20
N SER A 9 2.21 12.97 15.26
CA SER A 9 2.63 14.31 14.86
C SER A 9 3.77 14.83 15.75
N GLY A 10 4.66 15.64 15.17
CA GLY A 10 5.86 16.17 15.84
C GLY A 10 7.04 15.18 15.90
N SER A 11 6.84 13.91 15.52
CA SER A 11 7.90 12.90 15.47
C SER A 11 8.01 12.21 14.11
N TRP A 12 6.91 11.68 13.58
CA TRP A 12 6.91 10.99 12.28
C TRP A 12 6.68 11.95 11.11
N TYR A 13 6.00 13.07 11.38
CA TYR A 13 5.72 14.16 10.45
C TYR A 13 5.56 15.47 11.26
N SER A 14 5.61 16.62 10.59
CA SER A 14 5.49 17.94 11.25
C SER A 14 4.14 18.09 11.95
N ASP A 15 4.14 18.53 13.20
CA ASP A 15 2.95 18.98 13.95
C ASP A 15 2.57 20.44 13.62
N ASP A 16 3.47 21.22 13.02
CA ASP A 16 3.15 22.54 12.50
C ASP A 16 2.41 22.46 11.15
N ALA A 17 1.17 22.97 11.13
CA ALA A 17 0.26 22.92 9.98
C ALA A 17 0.86 23.55 8.71
N ALA A 18 1.50 24.72 8.85
CA ALA A 18 2.07 25.46 7.73
C ALA A 18 3.28 24.72 7.12
N THR A 19 4.14 24.17 7.98
CA THR A 19 5.29 23.36 7.56
C THR A 19 4.83 22.09 6.87
N LEU A 20 3.86 21.37 7.45
CA LEU A 20 3.32 20.15 6.88
C LEU A 20 2.67 20.41 5.51
N THR A 21 1.90 21.49 5.39
CA THR A 21 1.27 21.90 4.13
C THR A 21 2.32 22.18 3.05
N ARG A 22 3.35 22.98 3.37
CA ARG A 22 4.45 23.30 2.45
C ARG A 22 5.22 22.07 1.99
N GLN A 23 5.44 21.10 2.90
CA GLN A 23 6.08 19.83 2.55
C GLN A 23 5.24 19.03 1.56
N LEU A 24 3.93 18.90 1.81
CA LEU A 24 3.01 18.20 0.92
C LEU A 24 2.89 18.91 -0.44
N ASP A 25 2.84 20.24 -0.46
CA ASP A 25 2.89 21.05 -1.69
C ASP A 25 4.17 20.80 -2.50
N GLU A 26 5.33 20.82 -1.85
CA GLU A 26 6.61 20.56 -2.50
C GLU A 26 6.64 19.15 -3.13
N TRP A 27 6.21 18.13 -2.38
CA TRP A 27 6.26 16.75 -2.84
C TRP A 27 5.25 16.47 -3.95
N MET A 28 4.00 16.94 -3.79
CA MET A 28 2.95 16.81 -4.81
C MET A 28 3.22 17.64 -6.07
N GLY A 29 3.94 18.76 -5.94
CA GLY A 29 4.37 19.60 -7.06
C GLY A 29 5.56 19.02 -7.83
N ARG A 30 6.37 18.14 -7.22
CA ARG A 30 7.48 17.44 -7.89
C ARG A 30 7.05 16.23 -8.70
N VAL A 31 5.88 15.65 -8.41
CA VAL A 31 5.31 14.59 -9.25
C VAL A 31 4.81 15.23 -10.55
N PRO A 32 5.22 14.72 -11.73
CA PRO A 32 4.78 15.28 -12.99
C PRO A 32 3.26 15.18 -13.13
N ASN A 33 2.62 16.13 -13.81
CA ASN A 33 1.17 16.11 -14.04
C ASN A 33 0.74 15.07 -15.09
N GLU A 34 1.70 14.46 -15.78
CA GLU A 34 1.50 13.40 -16.76
C GLU A 34 2.67 12.41 -16.64
N ILE A 35 2.40 11.12 -16.74
CA ILE A 35 3.42 10.08 -16.81
C ILE A 35 3.31 9.39 -18.17
N GLU A 36 4.42 9.31 -18.90
CA GLU A 36 4.48 8.60 -20.17
C GLU A 36 4.03 7.13 -20.01
N GLY A 37 3.13 6.68 -20.87
CA GLY A 37 2.54 5.34 -20.79
C GLY A 37 1.40 5.19 -19.77
N ILE A 38 1.00 6.26 -19.10
CA ILE A 38 -0.25 6.35 -18.28
C ILE A 38 -1.14 7.48 -18.80
N GLY A 39 -0.58 8.69 -18.94
CA GLY A 39 -1.31 9.93 -19.24
C GLY A 39 -1.41 10.86 -18.03
N SER A 40 -2.38 11.78 -18.07
CA SER A 40 -2.57 12.83 -17.07
C SER A 40 -2.90 12.29 -15.67
N LEU A 41 -2.45 13.02 -14.65
CA LEU A 41 -2.73 12.75 -13.24
C LEU A 41 -3.74 13.75 -12.67
N PRO A 42 -4.67 13.33 -11.80
CA PRO A 42 -4.87 11.96 -11.32
C PRO A 42 -5.33 11.02 -12.44
N VAL A 43 -5.00 9.74 -12.31
CA VAL A 43 -5.35 8.75 -13.32
C VAL A 43 -6.84 8.49 -13.19
N ALA A 44 -7.61 8.86 -14.22
CA ALA A 44 -9.07 8.72 -14.19
C ALA A 44 -9.49 7.29 -13.78
N GLY A 45 -10.31 7.17 -12.73
CA GLY A 45 -10.76 5.88 -12.21
C GLY A 45 -9.73 5.08 -11.40
N ALA A 46 -8.51 5.58 -11.16
CA ALA A 46 -7.57 4.99 -10.23
C ALA A 46 -7.99 5.26 -8.78
N ARG A 47 -8.81 4.35 -8.26
CA ARG A 47 -9.42 4.46 -6.93
C ARG A 47 -8.72 3.64 -5.87
N VAL A 48 -7.66 2.91 -6.23
CA VAL A 48 -6.93 2.02 -5.32
C VAL A 48 -5.45 2.34 -5.39
N ILE A 49 -4.79 2.60 -4.25
CA ILE A 49 -3.35 2.89 -4.19
C ILE A 49 -2.62 2.07 -3.13
N ILE A 50 -1.34 1.81 -3.37
CA ILE A 50 -0.38 1.39 -2.34
C ILE A 50 0.55 2.59 -2.10
N ALA A 51 0.70 3.00 -0.84
CA ALA A 51 1.65 4.03 -0.44
C ALA A 51 2.38 3.65 0.86
N PRO A 52 3.59 4.18 1.08
CA PRO A 52 4.40 3.89 2.27
C PRO A 52 3.90 4.63 3.51
N HIS A 53 4.29 4.13 4.68
CA HIS A 53 3.93 4.69 5.99
C HIS A 53 5.11 4.88 6.94
N ALA A 54 6.36 4.90 6.45
CA ALA A 54 7.47 5.44 7.23
C ALA A 54 7.29 6.95 7.52
N GLY A 55 8.14 7.49 8.39
CA GLY A 55 8.18 8.93 8.67
C GLY A 55 8.42 9.76 7.40
N PHE A 56 7.76 10.92 7.31
CA PHE A 56 7.68 11.74 6.10
C PHE A 56 9.04 12.23 5.58
N ALA A 57 10.02 12.38 6.45
CA ALA A 57 11.39 12.70 6.06
C ALA A 57 11.99 11.68 5.07
N TYR A 58 11.56 10.42 5.15
CA TYR A 58 12.03 9.31 4.33
C TYR A 58 11.06 9.01 3.18
N SER A 59 9.80 8.73 3.49
CA SER A 59 8.84 8.18 2.53
C SER A 59 7.84 9.18 1.97
N GLY A 60 7.80 10.42 2.51
CA GLY A 60 6.81 11.43 2.13
C GLY A 60 6.84 11.77 0.64
N ARG A 61 8.04 11.83 0.04
CA ARG A 61 8.24 12.04 -1.40
C ARG A 61 7.75 10.87 -2.24
N CYS A 62 8.04 9.64 -1.80
CA CYS A 62 7.58 8.44 -2.47
C CYS A 62 6.04 8.41 -2.48
N ALA A 63 5.39 8.57 -1.31
CA ALA A 63 3.94 8.57 -1.16
C ALA A 63 3.22 9.56 -2.09
N ALA A 64 3.82 10.71 -2.38
CA ALA A 64 3.27 11.71 -3.29
C ALA A 64 2.90 11.11 -4.66
N PHE A 65 3.68 10.15 -5.18
CA PHE A 65 3.39 9.52 -6.46
C PHE A 65 2.08 8.75 -6.44
N ALA A 66 1.83 7.94 -5.39
CA ALA A 66 0.56 7.23 -5.24
C ALA A 66 -0.62 8.20 -5.11
N TYR A 67 -0.48 9.21 -4.25
CA TYR A 67 -1.55 10.19 -4.01
C TYR A 67 -1.84 11.10 -5.20
N LYS A 68 -0.83 11.42 -6.03
CA LYS A 68 -1.04 12.16 -7.26
C LYS A 68 -1.76 11.32 -8.32
N CYS A 69 -1.58 10.00 -8.33
CA CYS A 69 -2.33 9.10 -9.21
C CYS A 69 -3.78 8.88 -8.77
N LEU A 70 -4.08 9.02 -7.48
CA LEU A 70 -5.39 8.71 -6.89
C LEU A 70 -6.49 9.68 -7.35
N ASP A 71 -7.54 9.13 -7.97
CA ASP A 71 -8.72 9.88 -8.37
C ASP A 71 -9.82 9.80 -7.30
N LEU A 72 -10.03 10.91 -6.59
CA LEU A 72 -11.07 11.07 -5.58
C LEU A 72 -12.27 11.90 -6.06
N SER A 73 -12.32 12.29 -7.34
CA SER A 73 -13.34 13.22 -7.87
C SER A 73 -14.79 12.74 -7.67
N LYS A 74 -15.00 11.42 -7.58
CA LYS A 74 -16.30 10.78 -7.35
C LYS A 74 -16.40 10.09 -5.97
N ALA A 75 -15.35 10.16 -5.16
CA ALA A 75 -15.30 9.42 -3.91
C ALA A 75 -16.33 10.00 -2.91
N LYS A 76 -17.08 9.11 -2.27
CA LYS A 76 -17.90 9.39 -1.08
C LYS A 76 -17.36 8.68 0.16
N ARG A 77 -16.56 7.63 -0.03
CA ARG A 77 -15.89 6.88 1.02
C ARG A 77 -14.47 6.53 0.66
N ILE A 78 -13.59 6.54 1.65
CA ILE A 78 -12.19 6.15 1.52
C ILE A 78 -11.88 5.07 2.55
N PHE A 79 -11.62 3.85 2.08
CA PHE A 79 -11.14 2.74 2.91
C PHE A 79 -9.65 2.90 3.11
N LEU A 80 -9.22 3.06 4.37
CA LEU A 80 -7.82 3.20 4.73
C LEU A 80 -7.37 1.94 5.46
N ILE A 81 -6.51 1.16 4.83
CA ILE A 81 -6.19 -0.21 5.24
C ILE A 81 -4.71 -0.31 5.52
N GLY A 82 -4.34 -0.63 6.77
CA GLY A 82 -2.95 -0.70 7.19
C GLY A 82 -2.67 -1.84 8.16
N PRO A 83 -1.41 -2.33 8.23
CA PRO A 83 -1.03 -3.40 9.14
C PRO A 83 -1.02 -2.93 10.60
N SER A 84 -1.15 -3.86 11.54
CA SER A 84 -0.81 -3.60 12.95
C SER A 84 0.65 -3.93 13.25
N HIS A 85 1.36 -2.98 13.87
CA HIS A 85 2.73 -3.13 14.35
C HIS A 85 2.79 -3.41 15.85
N HIS A 86 1.84 -2.89 16.62
CA HIS A 86 1.90 -2.89 18.08
C HIS A 86 0.94 -3.87 18.74
N HIS A 87 -0.18 -4.19 18.10
CA HIS A 87 -1.22 -5.03 18.69
C HIS A 87 -1.31 -6.39 17.97
N PRO A 88 -1.00 -7.51 18.64
CA PRO A 88 -1.09 -8.82 17.99
C PRO A 88 -2.54 -9.34 17.96
N PHE A 89 -3.08 -9.49 16.77
CA PHE A 89 -4.36 -10.17 16.51
C PHE A 89 -4.37 -10.74 15.09
N SER A 90 -5.36 -11.56 14.75
CA SER A 90 -5.45 -12.30 13.47
C SER A 90 -6.70 -11.97 12.65
N LYS A 91 -7.30 -10.80 12.90
CA LYS A 91 -8.53 -10.31 12.27
C LYS A 91 -8.29 -8.94 11.62
N ILE A 92 -9.36 -8.25 11.25
CA ILE A 92 -9.35 -6.83 10.89
C ILE A 92 -10.14 -6.07 11.96
N ALA A 93 -9.52 -5.04 12.54
CA ALA A 93 -10.12 -4.19 13.56
C ALA A 93 -10.62 -2.86 12.96
N LEU A 94 -11.78 -2.41 13.45
CA LEU A 94 -12.43 -1.17 13.06
C LEU A 94 -12.52 -0.22 14.26
N PRO A 95 -12.41 1.11 14.06
CA PRO A 95 -12.33 2.05 15.17
C PRO A 95 -13.68 2.25 15.87
N GLU A 96 -13.62 2.56 17.17
CA GLU A 96 -14.80 2.94 17.98
C GLU A 96 -15.05 4.46 18.00
N VAL A 97 -14.07 5.25 17.53
CA VAL A 97 -14.16 6.72 17.42
C VAL A 97 -15.01 7.16 16.23
N SER A 98 -15.22 8.46 16.08
CA SER A 98 -16.08 9.05 15.03
C SER A 98 -15.34 9.89 13.99
N SER A 99 -14.11 10.28 14.28
CA SER A 99 -13.30 11.12 13.40
C SER A 99 -11.83 10.99 13.75
N TYR A 100 -10.95 11.28 12.80
CA TYR A 100 -9.50 11.28 12.97
C TYR A 100 -8.95 12.70 12.77
N SER A 101 -8.20 13.21 13.75
CA SER A 101 -7.57 14.53 13.66
C SER A 101 -6.28 14.50 12.84
N THR A 102 -5.87 15.68 12.36
CA THR A 102 -4.58 15.91 11.71
C THR A 102 -4.11 17.32 12.03
N PRO A 103 -2.81 17.63 11.99
CA PRO A 103 -2.34 19.01 12.16
C PRO A 103 -2.76 19.99 11.06
N LEU A 104 -3.26 19.52 9.90
CA LEU A 104 -3.59 20.37 8.76
C LEU A 104 -4.85 21.24 8.94
N SER A 105 -5.72 20.87 9.87
CA SER A 105 -6.97 21.57 10.13
C SER A 105 -7.47 21.27 11.54
N PRO A 106 -8.14 22.22 12.21
CA PRO A 106 -8.87 21.93 13.44
C PRO A 106 -10.05 20.96 13.24
N ASP A 107 -10.59 20.87 12.02
CA ASP A 107 -11.71 19.97 11.72
C ASP A 107 -11.21 18.56 11.38
N PRO A 108 -11.59 17.52 12.13
CA PRO A 108 -11.10 16.16 11.89
C PRO A 108 -11.81 15.49 10.72
N LEU A 109 -11.14 14.53 10.08
CA LEU A 109 -11.71 13.71 9.01
C LEU A 109 -12.83 12.81 9.56
N PRO A 110 -14.04 12.84 8.98
CA PRO A 110 -15.18 12.08 9.49
C PRO A 110 -15.05 10.58 9.16
N LEU A 111 -15.48 9.70 10.08
CA LEU A 111 -15.58 8.28 9.82
C LEU A 111 -16.99 7.87 9.37
N ASP A 112 -17.08 6.87 8.49
CA ASP A 112 -18.34 6.27 8.05
C ASP A 112 -18.83 5.25 9.07
N LYS A 113 -19.47 5.77 10.12
CA LYS A 113 -20.01 4.96 11.21
C LYS A 113 -21.07 3.96 10.75
N GLU A 114 -21.82 4.31 9.70
CA GLU A 114 -22.84 3.43 9.13
C GLU A 114 -22.18 2.19 8.50
N VAL A 115 -21.17 2.38 7.65
CA VAL A 115 -20.41 1.28 7.03
C VAL A 115 -19.60 0.51 8.07
N ILE A 116 -18.98 1.19 9.05
CA ILE A 116 -18.25 0.52 10.13
C ILE A 116 -19.19 -0.41 10.92
N ALA A 117 -20.38 0.06 11.30
CA ALA A 117 -21.37 -0.76 11.98
C ALA A 117 -21.88 -1.91 11.09
N GLU A 118 -22.08 -1.67 9.80
CA GLU A 118 -22.45 -2.72 8.85
C GLU A 118 -21.38 -3.82 8.80
N LEU A 119 -20.11 -3.45 8.63
CA LEU A 119 -18.98 -4.39 8.56
C LEU A 119 -18.84 -5.20 9.86
N LEU A 120 -18.97 -4.57 11.03
CA LEU A 120 -18.93 -5.27 12.33
C LEU A 120 -20.00 -6.36 12.46
N ASN A 121 -21.14 -6.20 11.77
CA ASN A 121 -22.23 -7.18 11.75
C ASN A 121 -22.08 -8.24 10.66
N ARG A 122 -21.16 -8.08 9.71
CA ARG A 122 -20.92 -9.07 8.65
C ARG A 122 -20.05 -10.22 9.17
N ALA A 123 -20.35 -11.42 8.67
CA ALA A 123 -19.58 -12.62 8.90
C ALA A 123 -19.49 -13.44 7.61
N GLU A 124 -18.30 -13.97 7.34
CA GLU A 124 -18.07 -14.89 6.24
C GLU A 124 -17.72 -16.28 6.79
N ASN A 125 -18.24 -17.34 6.16
CA ASN A 125 -18.08 -18.73 6.63
C ASN A 125 -18.45 -18.93 8.12
N GLY A 126 -19.40 -18.15 8.64
CA GLY A 126 -19.88 -18.20 10.03
C GLY A 126 -18.93 -17.67 11.11
N HIS A 127 -17.62 -17.61 10.84
CA HIS A 127 -16.59 -17.38 11.85
C HIS A 127 -15.62 -16.22 11.54
N VAL A 128 -15.44 -15.82 10.27
CA VAL A 128 -14.57 -14.68 9.93
C VAL A 128 -15.36 -13.40 10.10
N ARG A 129 -14.94 -12.56 11.06
CA ARG A 129 -15.63 -11.32 11.44
C ARG A 129 -14.61 -10.24 11.77
N PHE A 130 -15.01 -9.00 11.56
CA PHE A 130 -14.30 -7.84 12.07
C PHE A 130 -14.34 -7.81 13.60
N CYS A 131 -13.39 -7.12 14.21
CA CYS A 131 -13.41 -6.77 15.63
C CYS A 131 -13.30 -5.25 15.79
N THR A 132 -13.42 -4.74 17.01
CA THR A 132 -13.16 -3.34 17.30
C THR A 132 -11.72 -3.13 17.77
N MET A 133 -11.23 -1.90 17.60
CA MET A 133 -10.04 -1.41 18.27
C MET A 133 -10.41 -0.20 19.15
N SER A 134 -9.94 -0.21 20.39
CA SER A 134 -10.11 0.93 21.29
C SER A 134 -9.30 2.12 20.78
N GLN A 135 -9.69 3.34 21.20
CA GLN A 135 -8.97 4.56 20.84
C GLN A 135 -7.46 4.47 21.16
N ALA A 136 -7.09 3.90 22.31
CA ALA A 136 -5.68 3.76 22.69
C ALA A 136 -4.89 2.79 21.78
N ILE A 137 -5.52 1.71 21.29
CA ILE A 137 -4.89 0.80 20.31
C ILE A 137 -4.74 1.51 18.96
N ASP A 138 -5.77 2.26 18.56
CA ASP A 138 -5.79 3.03 17.32
C ASP A 138 -4.72 4.14 17.30
N GLU A 139 -4.63 4.92 18.38
CA GLU A 139 -3.63 5.99 18.55
C GLU A 139 -2.20 5.46 18.69
N ALA A 140 -2.00 4.23 19.17
CA ALA A 140 -0.68 3.61 19.21
C ALA A 140 -0.20 3.15 17.83
N GLU A 141 -1.09 2.97 16.85
CA GLU A 141 -0.74 2.52 15.51
C GLU A 141 -0.46 3.69 14.57
N HIS A 142 0.65 3.63 13.84
CA HIS A 142 1.06 4.68 12.92
C HIS A 142 0.69 4.38 11.46
N SER A 143 0.51 3.11 11.10
CA SER A 143 0.31 2.70 9.70
C SER A 143 -0.90 3.35 9.03
N LEU A 144 -1.97 3.66 9.79
CA LEU A 144 -3.12 4.41 9.30
C LEU A 144 -2.86 5.92 9.35
N GLU A 145 -2.26 6.40 10.44
CA GLU A 145 -2.06 7.84 10.68
C GLU A 145 -1.22 8.53 9.61
N LEU A 146 -0.17 7.87 9.11
CA LEU A 146 0.73 8.46 8.12
C LEU A 146 0.07 8.75 6.77
N HIS A 147 -1.14 8.24 6.53
CA HIS A 147 -1.93 8.56 5.35
C HIS A 147 -2.87 9.75 5.55
N LEU A 148 -3.19 10.11 6.79
CA LEU A 148 -4.19 11.12 7.10
C LEU A 148 -3.81 12.53 6.61
N PRO A 149 -2.54 13.00 6.76
CA PRO A 149 -2.15 14.29 6.19
C PRO A 149 -2.34 14.36 4.67
N TYR A 150 -1.95 13.32 3.94
CA TYR A 150 -2.12 13.29 2.48
C TYR A 150 -3.59 13.25 2.07
N ILE A 151 -4.42 12.45 2.75
CA ILE A 151 -5.86 12.39 2.50
C ILE A 151 -6.48 13.76 2.74
N HIS A 152 -6.23 14.37 3.91
CA HIS A 152 -6.80 15.66 4.25
C HIS A 152 -6.36 16.75 3.27
N TYR A 153 -5.08 16.80 2.94
CA TYR A 153 -4.51 17.75 1.98
C TYR A 153 -5.17 17.67 0.60
N LEU A 154 -5.46 16.47 0.10
CA LEU A 154 -6.17 16.28 -1.17
C LEU A 154 -7.63 16.73 -1.07
N LEU A 155 -8.32 16.37 0.02
CA LEU A 155 -9.72 16.71 0.22
C LEU A 155 -9.92 18.23 0.37
N GLN A 156 -9.04 18.93 1.08
CA GLN A 156 -9.02 20.40 1.12
C GLN A 156 -8.89 21.05 -0.26
N ARG A 157 -8.16 20.42 -1.20
CA ARG A 157 -8.01 20.93 -2.58
C ARG A 157 -9.20 20.62 -3.46
N LEU A 158 -9.84 19.48 -3.25
CA LEU A 158 -11.04 19.07 -3.98
C LEU A 158 -12.29 19.83 -3.49
N TYR A 159 -12.29 20.23 -2.22
CA TYR A 159 -13.42 20.85 -1.53
C TYR A 159 -12.94 22.07 -0.70
N PRO A 160 -12.42 23.13 -1.35
CA PRO A 160 -11.75 24.26 -0.67
C PRO A 160 -12.68 25.10 0.21
N ASP A 161 -13.96 25.16 -0.13
CA ASP A 161 -14.96 25.99 0.57
C ASP A 161 -15.89 25.16 1.48
N GLU A 162 -15.56 23.89 1.67
CA GLU A 162 -16.40 22.90 2.34
C GLU A 162 -15.77 22.45 3.67
N PRO A 163 -16.56 22.29 4.74
CA PRO A 163 -16.04 21.81 6.01
C PRO A 163 -15.62 20.34 5.92
N ALA A 164 -14.67 19.90 6.74
CA ALA A 164 -14.21 18.51 6.70
C ALA A 164 -15.33 17.49 6.94
N ALA A 165 -16.42 17.88 7.62
CA ALA A 165 -17.60 17.07 7.82
C ALA A 165 -18.35 16.69 6.52
N SER A 166 -18.20 17.45 5.42
CA SER A 166 -18.78 17.11 4.11
C SER A 166 -17.82 16.33 3.20
N TYR A 167 -16.57 16.13 3.63
CA TYR A 167 -15.62 15.32 2.89
C TYR A 167 -16.05 13.85 2.78
N PRO A 168 -15.50 13.10 1.81
CA PRO A 168 -15.65 11.65 1.75
C PRO A 168 -15.27 11.01 3.09
N LYS A 169 -16.18 10.19 3.63
CA LYS A 169 -15.99 9.59 4.95
C LYS A 169 -14.94 8.49 4.92
N LEU A 170 -14.14 8.37 5.98
CA LEU A 170 -13.14 7.32 6.08
C LEU A 170 -13.72 6.03 6.66
N VAL A 171 -13.21 4.89 6.20
CA VAL A 171 -13.38 3.58 6.83
C VAL A 171 -11.98 3.03 7.17
N PRO A 172 -11.43 3.35 8.35
CA PRO A 172 -10.14 2.85 8.79
C PRO A 172 -10.22 1.36 9.15
N MET A 173 -9.21 0.59 8.72
CA MET A 173 -9.15 -0.85 8.89
C MET A 173 -7.74 -1.27 9.28
N MET A 174 -7.56 -1.67 10.54
CA MET A 174 -6.28 -2.21 11.01
C MET A 174 -6.25 -3.72 10.77
N VAL A 175 -5.29 -4.19 9.97
CA VAL A 175 -5.14 -5.59 9.58
C VAL A 175 -4.08 -6.25 10.45
N GLY A 176 -4.48 -7.27 11.21
CA GLY A 176 -3.56 -8.07 12.01
C GLY A 176 -2.75 -9.08 11.19
N SER A 177 -2.10 -10.02 11.87
CA SER A 177 -1.40 -11.15 11.25
C SER A 177 -2.40 -12.21 10.78
N THR A 178 -2.99 -11.99 9.60
CA THR A 178 -4.01 -12.86 9.01
C THR A 178 -3.42 -14.06 8.26
N SER A 179 -4.29 -14.97 7.83
CA SER A 179 -3.96 -16.08 6.94
C SER A 179 -4.53 -15.87 5.53
N ALA A 180 -4.01 -16.56 4.52
CA ALA A 180 -4.52 -16.45 3.16
C ALA A 180 -6.04 -16.76 3.02
N PRO A 181 -6.61 -17.79 3.70
CA PRO A 181 -8.06 -17.99 3.77
C PRO A 181 -8.81 -16.85 4.46
N THR A 182 -8.26 -16.30 5.55
CA THR A 182 -8.84 -15.14 6.25
C THR A 182 -8.90 -13.92 5.34
N GLU A 183 -7.82 -13.64 4.62
CA GLU A 183 -7.73 -12.55 3.63
C GLU A 183 -8.72 -12.76 2.47
N GLN A 184 -8.94 -14.01 2.05
CA GLN A 184 -9.93 -14.32 1.01
C GLN A 184 -11.36 -14.05 1.50
N ALA A 185 -11.68 -14.48 2.72
CA ALA A 185 -12.99 -14.24 3.32
C ALA A 185 -13.28 -12.74 3.47
N PHE A 186 -12.34 -11.95 4.00
CA PHE A 186 -12.50 -10.50 4.07
C PHE A 186 -12.49 -9.83 2.69
N GLY A 187 -11.70 -10.33 1.74
CA GLY A 187 -11.70 -9.84 0.36
C GLY A 187 -13.07 -9.98 -0.29
N ARG A 188 -13.78 -11.08 -0.01
CA ARG A 188 -15.17 -11.28 -0.45
C ARG A 188 -16.13 -10.29 0.20
N ILE A 189 -16.00 -10.04 1.51
CA ILE A 189 -16.83 -9.04 2.19
C ILE A 189 -16.59 -7.63 1.59
N LEU A 190 -15.35 -7.30 1.22
CA LEU A 190 -14.99 -6.00 0.68
C LEU A 190 -15.26 -5.84 -0.83
N ALA A 191 -15.43 -6.92 -1.58
CA ALA A 191 -15.62 -6.88 -3.04
C ALA A 191 -16.77 -5.97 -3.50
N PRO A 192 -17.97 -5.97 -2.86
CA PRO A 192 -19.05 -5.03 -3.23
C PRO A 192 -18.68 -3.56 -2.99
N TYR A 193 -17.90 -3.26 -1.94
CA TYR A 193 -17.40 -1.91 -1.69
C TYR A 193 -16.34 -1.51 -2.71
N LEU A 194 -15.47 -2.44 -3.11
CA LEU A 194 -14.44 -2.21 -4.12
C LEU A 194 -15.07 -1.93 -5.51
N ALA A 195 -16.08 -2.71 -5.89
CA ALA A 195 -16.82 -2.54 -7.14
C ALA A 195 -17.57 -1.21 -7.25
N ASN A 196 -17.95 -0.58 -6.13
CA ASN A 196 -18.65 0.70 -6.15
C ASN A 196 -17.70 1.84 -6.58
N PRO A 197 -18.00 2.57 -7.68
CA PRO A 197 -17.13 3.64 -8.20
C PRO A 197 -17.00 4.86 -7.28
N GLU A 198 -17.85 4.98 -6.26
CA GLU A 198 -17.82 6.06 -5.27
C GLU A 198 -16.91 5.74 -4.06
N ASN A 199 -16.19 4.61 -4.09
CA ASN A 199 -15.26 4.22 -3.04
C ASN A 199 -13.82 4.29 -3.52
N ALA A 200 -12.92 4.75 -2.65
CA ALA A 200 -11.48 4.66 -2.84
C ALA A 200 -10.84 3.78 -1.76
N PHE A 201 -9.68 3.20 -2.05
CA PHE A 201 -8.94 2.29 -1.18
C PHE A 201 -7.47 2.70 -1.12
N ILE A 202 -6.98 2.94 0.09
CA ILE A 202 -5.59 3.30 0.36
C ILE A 202 -4.99 2.16 1.16
N ILE A 203 -4.02 1.47 0.56
CA ILE A 203 -3.30 0.37 1.17
C ILE A 203 -1.95 0.89 1.68
N SER A 204 -1.79 0.81 2.98
CA SER A 204 -0.61 1.27 3.71
C SER A 204 0.44 0.16 3.75
N SER A 205 1.59 0.37 3.10
CA SER A 205 2.71 -0.59 3.10
C SER A 205 4.05 0.05 2.77
N ASP A 206 5.01 -0.11 3.67
CA ASP A 206 6.43 -0.14 3.31
C ASP A 206 6.81 -1.51 2.72
N PHE A 207 7.97 -1.60 2.08
CA PHE A 207 8.51 -2.82 1.46
C PHE A 207 9.63 -3.41 2.33
N CYS A 208 10.72 -3.96 1.77
CA CYS A 208 11.76 -4.62 2.55
C CYS A 208 12.29 -3.77 3.72
N HIS A 209 12.15 -4.28 4.94
CA HIS A 209 12.89 -3.87 6.13
C HIS A 209 14.12 -4.78 6.25
N TRP A 210 15.24 -4.33 5.70
CA TRP A 210 16.49 -5.09 5.65
C TRP A 210 17.44 -4.68 6.77
N GLY A 211 18.05 -5.67 7.41
CA GLY A 211 19.11 -5.52 8.40
C GLY A 211 18.92 -6.45 9.59
N LEU A 212 20.00 -6.68 10.33
CA LEU A 212 19.99 -7.55 11.51
C LEU A 212 18.95 -7.10 12.56
N ARG A 213 18.72 -5.78 12.69
CA ARG A 213 17.71 -5.21 13.61
C ARG A 213 16.27 -5.61 13.29
N PHE A 214 15.99 -6.01 12.05
CA PHE A 214 14.68 -6.49 11.62
C PHE A 214 14.60 -8.02 11.58
N ALA A 215 15.66 -8.71 12.03
CA ALA A 215 15.83 -10.15 11.86
C ALA A 215 15.69 -10.61 10.40
N TYR A 216 16.01 -9.73 9.44
CA TYR A 216 15.91 -10.00 8.01
C TYR A 216 17.15 -9.46 7.28
N ALA A 217 18.12 -10.32 7.06
CA ALA A 217 19.35 -10.00 6.32
C ALA A 217 19.52 -10.96 5.13
N TYR A 218 18.42 -11.22 4.42
CA TYR A 218 18.42 -12.06 3.23
C TYR A 218 19.25 -11.42 2.12
N TYR A 219 20.09 -12.21 1.48
CA TYR A 219 21.04 -11.77 0.46
C TYR A 219 21.15 -12.81 -0.64
N ILE A 220 21.12 -12.35 -1.88
CA ILE A 220 21.12 -13.17 -3.08
C ILE A 220 22.46 -12.94 -3.79
N ASP A 221 23.28 -13.98 -3.87
CA ASP A 221 24.64 -13.88 -4.44
C ASP A 221 24.62 -13.69 -5.98
N ASP A 222 23.52 -14.05 -6.67
CA ASP A 222 23.38 -14.03 -8.13
C ASP A 222 22.23 -13.09 -8.56
N VAL A 223 22.46 -11.79 -8.42
CA VAL A 223 21.56 -10.75 -8.97
C VAL A 223 22.35 -9.85 -9.94
N PRO A 224 21.68 -9.21 -10.91
CA PRO A 224 22.35 -8.28 -11.83
C PRO A 224 23.15 -7.20 -11.08
N SER A 225 24.43 -7.08 -11.43
CA SER A 225 25.36 -6.06 -10.94
C SER A 225 26.02 -5.34 -12.14
N PRO A 226 25.97 -4.01 -12.24
CA PRO A 226 25.35 -3.10 -11.29
C PRO A 226 23.81 -3.22 -11.30
N GLY A 227 23.21 -3.08 -10.13
CA GLY A 227 21.76 -3.04 -9.94
C GLY A 227 21.14 -1.70 -10.35
N PRO A 228 19.81 -1.54 -10.19
CA PRO A 228 19.13 -0.31 -10.56
C PRO A 228 19.59 0.88 -9.72
N VAL A 229 19.76 2.03 -10.38
CA VAL A 229 20.01 3.32 -9.70
C VAL A 229 18.68 3.86 -9.21
N LEU A 230 18.52 3.94 -7.89
CA LEU A 230 17.31 4.49 -7.27
C LEU A 230 17.35 6.03 -7.27
N PRO A 231 16.20 6.70 -7.38
CA PRO A 231 14.85 6.12 -7.40
C PRO A 231 14.40 5.64 -8.80
N LEU A 232 13.58 4.58 -8.85
CA LEU A 232 12.97 4.12 -10.11
C LEU A 232 11.59 4.76 -10.31
N SER A 233 11.26 5.03 -11.57
CA SER A 233 9.98 5.56 -12.03
C SER A 233 9.23 4.51 -12.86
N TYR A 234 7.99 4.83 -13.26
CA TYR A 234 7.06 3.93 -13.94
C TYR A 234 7.66 3.08 -15.07
N ASP A 235 8.47 3.66 -15.94
CA ASP A 235 9.10 3.02 -17.10
C ASP A 235 10.08 1.90 -16.74
N ALA A 236 10.74 2.01 -15.58
CA ALA A 236 11.71 1.05 -15.08
C ALA A 236 11.11 0.05 -14.06
N LEU A 237 9.81 0.12 -13.81
CA LEU A 237 9.12 -0.69 -12.81
C LEU A 237 8.25 -1.79 -13.46
N PRO A 238 7.98 -2.90 -12.74
CA PRO A 238 7.08 -3.92 -13.24
C PRO A 238 5.67 -3.38 -13.48
N GLN A 239 5.21 -3.45 -14.73
CA GLN A 239 3.85 -3.08 -15.10
C GLN A 239 2.98 -4.30 -15.44
N PRO A 240 1.69 -4.28 -15.06
CA PRO A 240 0.73 -5.29 -15.48
C PRO A 240 0.72 -5.49 -17.00
N SER A 241 0.94 -6.73 -17.44
CA SER A 241 0.86 -7.10 -18.85
C SER A 241 0.50 -8.58 -18.98
N GLU A 242 -0.01 -8.98 -20.15
CA GLU A 242 -0.30 -10.40 -20.42
C GLU A 242 0.97 -11.27 -20.30
N ALA A 243 2.12 -10.74 -20.69
CA ALA A 243 3.42 -11.41 -20.51
C ALA A 243 3.76 -11.61 -19.02
N LEU A 244 3.43 -10.63 -18.16
CA LEU A 244 3.67 -10.73 -16.73
C LEU A 244 2.78 -11.80 -16.08
N LYS A 245 1.52 -11.91 -16.52
CA LYS A 245 0.59 -12.98 -16.11
C LYS A 245 1.06 -14.38 -16.51
N LEU A 246 1.62 -14.54 -17.71
CA LEU A 246 2.02 -15.82 -18.30
C LEU A 246 3.39 -16.35 -17.81
N GLY A 247 3.62 -16.29 -16.49
CA GLY A 247 4.75 -16.95 -15.80
C GLY A 247 6.02 -16.12 -15.65
N SER A 248 6.08 -14.88 -16.19
CA SER A 248 7.27 -14.02 -16.01
C SER A 248 7.48 -13.62 -14.55
N ALA A 249 6.40 -13.28 -13.83
CA ALA A 249 6.48 -13.00 -12.39
C ALA A 249 7.05 -14.18 -11.60
N ARG A 250 6.63 -15.42 -11.92
CA ARG A 250 7.15 -16.64 -11.29
C ARG A 250 8.64 -16.84 -11.55
N ARG A 251 9.13 -16.58 -12.77
CA ARG A 251 10.56 -16.66 -13.08
C ARG A 251 11.38 -15.67 -12.26
N GLN A 252 10.91 -14.43 -12.11
CA GLN A 252 11.58 -13.44 -11.28
C GLN A 252 11.61 -13.85 -9.80
N ILE A 253 10.52 -14.41 -9.28
CA ILE A 253 10.47 -14.98 -7.93
C ILE A 253 11.48 -16.13 -7.78
N THR A 254 11.53 -17.06 -8.73
CA THR A 254 12.50 -18.17 -8.71
C THR A 254 13.93 -17.65 -8.68
N ALA A 255 14.24 -16.62 -9.47
CA ALA A 255 15.58 -16.03 -9.52
C ALA A 255 16.05 -15.44 -8.19
N VAL A 256 15.11 -14.99 -7.34
CA VAL A 256 15.44 -14.41 -6.03
C VAL A 256 15.22 -15.37 -4.85
N SER A 257 14.92 -16.65 -5.12
CA SER A 257 14.55 -17.63 -4.09
C SER A 257 15.72 -18.41 -3.48
N SER A 258 16.90 -18.34 -4.09
CA SER A 258 18.10 -19.10 -3.71
C SER A 258 19.08 -18.33 -2.81
N GLY A 259 18.66 -17.20 -2.24
CA GLY A 259 19.47 -16.41 -1.32
C GLY A 259 19.71 -17.07 0.05
N ARG A 260 20.60 -16.45 0.83
CA ARG A 260 21.01 -16.87 2.18
C ARG A 260 20.87 -15.70 3.16
N TYR A 261 20.79 -16.01 4.45
CA TYR A 261 20.77 -14.99 5.51
C TYR A 261 22.19 -14.65 5.95
N LEU A 262 22.55 -13.37 5.84
CA LEU A 262 23.81 -12.85 6.36
C LEU A 262 23.79 -12.81 7.90
N ARG A 263 24.96 -12.99 8.50
CA ARG A 263 25.20 -12.93 9.94
C ARG A 263 26.19 -11.81 10.25
N ALA A 264 26.21 -11.35 11.51
CA ALA A 264 27.04 -10.22 11.93
C ALA A 264 28.55 -10.36 11.61
N GLY A 265 29.07 -11.58 11.48
CA GLY A 265 30.47 -11.85 11.13
C GLY A 265 30.74 -12.00 9.63
N ASP A 266 29.71 -11.98 8.79
CA ASP A 266 29.88 -12.18 7.35
C ASP A 266 30.51 -10.94 6.70
N GLN A 267 31.45 -11.18 5.80
CA GLN A 267 32.06 -10.16 4.95
C GLN A 267 31.79 -10.49 3.50
N LEU A 268 31.19 -9.55 2.77
CA LEU A 268 30.99 -9.68 1.34
C LEU A 268 32.25 -9.21 0.59
N PRO A 269 32.77 -9.98 -0.38
CA PRO A 269 33.88 -9.53 -1.20
C PRO A 269 33.53 -8.24 -1.96
N LYS A 270 34.49 -7.32 -2.06
CA LYS A 270 34.33 -6.06 -2.82
C LYS A 270 34.90 -6.20 -4.22
N HIS A 271 34.21 -6.97 -5.07
CA HIS A 271 34.54 -7.15 -6.48
C HIS A 271 33.34 -6.77 -7.36
N ALA A 272 33.59 -6.38 -8.61
CA ALA A 272 32.53 -5.93 -9.53
C ALA A 272 31.44 -7.00 -9.77
N ASP A 273 31.82 -8.27 -9.71
CA ASP A 273 30.93 -9.41 -9.97
C ASP A 273 30.14 -9.88 -8.74
N VAL A 274 30.37 -9.27 -7.56
CA VAL A 274 29.63 -9.59 -6.33
C VAL A 274 28.62 -8.46 -6.09
N PRO A 275 27.31 -8.75 -6.10
CA PRO A 275 26.31 -7.72 -5.92
C PRO A 275 26.40 -7.09 -4.53
N ALA A 276 26.17 -5.79 -4.44
CA ALA A 276 26.01 -5.15 -3.15
C ALA A 276 24.68 -5.58 -2.48
N ILE A 277 24.60 -5.48 -1.16
CA ILE A 277 23.40 -5.85 -0.40
C ILE A 277 22.17 -5.08 -0.91
N TYR A 278 22.34 -3.78 -1.20
CA TYR A 278 21.27 -2.96 -1.73
C TYR A 278 20.75 -3.41 -3.10
N GLU A 279 21.56 -4.11 -3.90
CA GLU A 279 21.16 -4.67 -5.20
C GLU A 279 20.31 -5.92 -4.98
N SER A 280 20.73 -6.77 -4.04
CA SER A 280 19.91 -7.91 -3.60
C SER A 280 18.56 -7.48 -3.01
N ILE A 281 18.53 -6.40 -2.21
CA ILE A 281 17.28 -5.82 -1.70
C ILE A 281 16.38 -5.41 -2.87
N SER A 282 16.94 -4.68 -3.85
CA SER A 282 16.20 -4.19 -5.01
C SER A 282 15.64 -5.34 -5.85
N ALA A 283 16.42 -6.39 -6.08
CA ALA A 283 15.97 -7.58 -6.81
C ALA A 283 14.79 -8.26 -6.10
N CYS A 284 14.88 -8.43 -4.77
CA CYS A 284 13.81 -9.03 -3.97
C CYS A 284 12.53 -8.18 -3.98
N ASP A 285 12.65 -6.87 -3.79
CA ASP A 285 11.50 -5.95 -3.85
C ASP A 285 10.85 -5.96 -5.24
N ILE A 286 11.64 -5.89 -6.32
CA ILE A 286 11.14 -5.90 -7.70
C ILE A 286 10.44 -7.22 -8.02
N ALA A 287 10.94 -8.36 -7.54
CA ALA A 287 10.25 -9.64 -7.70
C ALA A 287 8.89 -9.66 -6.98
N CYS A 288 8.80 -9.09 -5.78
CA CYS A 288 7.53 -8.92 -5.07
C CYS A 288 6.58 -7.93 -5.79
N MET A 289 7.10 -6.81 -6.31
CA MET A 289 6.33 -5.87 -7.13
C MET A 289 5.77 -6.55 -8.38
N SER A 290 6.57 -7.34 -9.10
CA SER A 290 6.12 -8.14 -10.24
C SER A 290 5.04 -9.15 -9.89
N ALA A 291 5.13 -9.76 -8.70
CA ALA A 291 4.11 -10.67 -8.20
C ALA A 291 2.77 -9.94 -7.97
N ILE A 292 2.82 -8.74 -7.39
CA ILE A 292 1.64 -7.89 -7.17
C ILE A 292 1.07 -7.39 -8.52
N ALA A 293 1.91 -6.88 -9.41
CA ALA A 293 1.54 -6.39 -10.74
C ALA A 293 1.00 -7.50 -11.67
N SER A 294 1.26 -8.78 -11.37
CA SER A 294 0.64 -9.90 -12.08
C SER A 294 -0.88 -9.98 -11.89
N GLY A 295 -1.42 -9.36 -10.82
CA GLY A 295 -2.85 -9.39 -10.51
C GLY A 295 -3.36 -10.77 -10.06
N HIS A 296 -2.46 -11.61 -9.55
CA HIS A 296 -2.75 -12.94 -8.99
C HIS A 296 -2.25 -13.02 -7.55
N LYS A 297 -3.17 -13.11 -6.58
CA LYS A 297 -2.85 -13.14 -5.14
C LYS A 297 -1.91 -14.28 -4.80
N GLN A 298 -2.16 -15.47 -5.36
CA GLN A 298 -1.33 -16.64 -5.09
C GLN A 298 0.14 -16.42 -5.46
N THR A 299 0.41 -15.77 -6.59
CA THR A 299 1.78 -15.44 -7.02
C THR A 299 2.49 -14.53 -6.02
N PHE A 300 1.77 -13.57 -5.43
CA PHE A 300 2.31 -12.70 -4.38
C PHE A 300 2.59 -13.47 -3.08
N LEU A 301 1.69 -14.36 -2.65
CA LEU A 301 1.90 -15.21 -1.49
C LEU A 301 3.13 -16.14 -1.68
N ASP A 302 3.30 -16.69 -2.88
CA ASP A 302 4.45 -17.50 -3.23
C ASP A 302 5.75 -16.67 -3.18
N ALA A 303 5.73 -15.42 -3.63
CA ALA A 303 6.87 -14.51 -3.54
C ALA A 303 7.30 -14.24 -2.09
N ILE A 304 6.34 -13.91 -1.22
CA ILE A 304 6.60 -13.70 0.21
C ILE A 304 7.15 -14.97 0.86
N LYS A 305 6.56 -16.13 0.55
CA LYS A 305 6.99 -17.42 1.10
C LYS A 305 8.41 -17.79 0.68
N SER A 306 8.77 -17.56 -0.58
CA SER A 306 10.09 -17.93 -1.12
C SER A 306 11.21 -17.02 -0.63
N THR A 307 10.94 -15.73 -0.46
CA THR A 307 11.97 -14.72 -0.13
C THR A 307 12.00 -14.34 1.35
N GLY A 308 10.90 -14.55 2.07
CA GLY A 308 10.70 -14.01 3.41
C GLY A 308 10.62 -12.48 3.46
N ASN A 309 10.46 -11.79 2.32
CA ASN A 309 10.53 -10.33 2.26
C ASN A 309 9.61 -9.67 3.29
N THR A 310 10.14 -8.71 4.04
CA THR A 310 9.51 -8.08 5.21
C THR A 310 8.55 -6.95 4.84
N ILE A 311 7.75 -7.15 3.80
CA ILE A 311 6.69 -6.21 3.39
C ILE A 311 5.65 -6.13 4.52
N CYS A 312 5.58 -5.00 5.22
CA CYS A 312 4.75 -4.84 6.41
C CYS A 312 3.26 -4.91 6.08
N GLY A 313 2.83 -4.33 4.95
CA GLY A 313 1.47 -4.34 4.44
C GLY A 313 1.11 -5.58 3.60
N ARG A 314 1.87 -6.69 3.69
CA ARG A 314 1.57 -7.92 2.91
C ARG A 314 0.14 -8.43 3.11
N HIS A 315 -0.42 -8.29 4.31
CA HIS A 315 -1.78 -8.71 4.63
C HIS A 315 -2.84 -7.76 4.03
N PRO A 316 -2.74 -6.42 4.21
CA PRO A 316 -3.52 -5.45 3.44
C PRO A 316 -3.47 -5.64 1.92
N ILE A 317 -2.29 -5.86 1.35
CA ILE A 317 -2.11 -6.10 -0.09
C ILE A 317 -2.82 -7.40 -0.51
N GLY A 318 -2.57 -8.51 0.20
CA GLY A 318 -3.19 -9.80 -0.07
C GLY A 318 -4.72 -9.79 0.04
N LEU A 319 -5.25 -9.03 1.00
CA LEU A 319 -6.68 -8.75 1.16
C LEU A 319 -7.28 -8.08 -0.08
N ILE A 320 -6.69 -6.98 -0.54
CA ILE A 320 -7.22 -6.23 -1.69
C ILE A 320 -7.01 -6.97 -3.02
N MET A 321 -5.88 -7.67 -3.19
CA MET A 321 -5.70 -8.56 -4.33
C MET A 321 -6.78 -9.65 -4.37
N SER A 322 -7.19 -10.18 -3.20
CA SER A 322 -8.31 -11.11 -3.13
C SER A 322 -9.64 -10.47 -3.51
N ALA A 323 -9.90 -9.24 -3.07
CA ALA A 323 -11.09 -8.49 -3.45
C ALA A 323 -11.13 -8.22 -4.97
N PHE A 324 -9.99 -7.91 -5.61
CA PHE A 324 -9.90 -7.83 -7.08
C PHE A 324 -10.28 -9.13 -7.77
N GLU A 325 -9.83 -10.28 -7.27
CA GLU A 325 -10.17 -11.59 -7.85
C GLU A 325 -11.68 -11.85 -7.80
N PHE A 326 -12.36 -11.45 -6.72
CA PHE A 326 -13.82 -11.50 -6.64
C PHE A 326 -14.51 -10.51 -7.57
N VAL A 327 -14.11 -9.24 -7.58
CA VAL A 327 -14.74 -8.23 -8.46
C VAL A 327 -14.62 -8.62 -9.93
N LEU A 328 -13.47 -9.16 -10.34
CA LEU A 328 -13.21 -9.52 -11.75
C LEU A 328 -13.68 -10.94 -12.14
N GLY A 329 -14.35 -11.67 -11.25
CA GLY A 329 -14.84 -13.02 -11.54
C GLY A 329 -13.76 -14.06 -11.83
N LYS A 330 -12.57 -13.88 -11.27
CA LYS A 330 -11.47 -14.86 -11.35
C LYS A 330 -11.71 -16.07 -10.42
N ASP A 331 -12.58 -15.94 -9.43
CA ASP A 331 -13.04 -17.04 -8.57
C ASP A 331 -14.38 -17.58 -9.12
N LYS A 332 -14.34 -18.74 -9.80
CA LYS A 332 -15.46 -19.31 -10.57
C LYS A 332 -16.63 -19.86 -9.75
N GLU A 333 -16.60 -19.78 -8.42
CA GLU A 333 -17.57 -20.51 -7.59
C GLU A 333 -18.83 -19.74 -7.20
N ASN A 334 -18.92 -18.40 -7.20
CA ASN A 334 -20.17 -17.71 -6.85
C ASN A 334 -20.22 -16.24 -7.29
N ILE A 335 -20.45 -15.98 -8.59
CA ILE A 335 -20.88 -14.64 -9.04
C ILE A 335 -22.08 -14.82 -9.97
N ARG A 336 -23.27 -14.86 -9.36
CA ARG A 336 -24.47 -14.36 -10.00
C ARG A 336 -24.68 -12.98 -9.37
N ASP A 337 -24.82 -11.95 -10.20
CA ASP A 337 -25.33 -10.60 -9.84
C ASP A 337 -24.35 -9.43 -9.63
N LEU A 338 -23.08 -9.49 -10.06
CA LEU A 338 -22.24 -8.28 -10.18
C LEU A 338 -22.16 -7.82 -11.64
N GLU A 339 -23.14 -7.01 -12.07
CA GLU A 339 -23.03 -6.24 -13.32
C GLU A 339 -21.94 -5.16 -13.15
N ILE A 340 -20.75 -5.42 -13.68
CA ILE A 340 -19.70 -4.40 -13.79
C ILE A 340 -20.08 -3.50 -14.98
N LYS A 341 -20.64 -2.32 -14.71
CA LYS A 341 -20.74 -1.27 -15.73
C LYS A 341 -19.33 -0.82 -16.10
N ALA A 342 -18.97 -0.96 -17.36
CA ALA A 342 -17.67 -0.55 -17.86
C ALA A 342 -17.39 0.93 -17.53
N ALA A 343 -16.26 1.20 -16.88
CA ALA A 343 -15.72 2.56 -16.79
C ALA A 343 -15.37 3.09 -18.20
N ASP A 344 -15.45 4.42 -18.33
CA ASP A 344 -15.16 5.25 -19.50
C ASP A 344 -14.15 4.63 -20.49
N GLU A 345 -14.50 4.64 -21.78
CA GLU A 345 -13.75 4.04 -22.89
C GLU A 345 -12.38 4.73 -23.19
N THR A 346 -11.92 5.64 -22.34
CA THR A 346 -10.76 6.50 -22.60
C THR A 346 -9.42 5.92 -22.13
N GLN A 347 -9.39 4.82 -21.37
CA GLN A 347 -8.17 4.19 -20.85
C GLN A 347 -8.04 2.70 -21.23
N THR A 348 -8.13 2.39 -22.52
CA THR A 348 -8.09 1.01 -23.06
C THR A 348 -6.76 0.27 -22.87
N HIS A 349 -5.70 0.93 -22.37
CA HIS A 349 -4.36 0.34 -22.24
C HIS A 349 -4.01 -0.17 -20.82
N LEU A 350 -4.70 0.28 -19.76
CA LEU A 350 -4.41 -0.15 -18.39
C LEU A 350 -5.16 -1.42 -18.02
N MET A 351 -4.45 -2.35 -17.39
CA MET A 351 -5.05 -3.60 -16.93
C MET A 351 -5.85 -3.41 -15.63
N ARG A 352 -7.11 -3.82 -15.64
CA ARG A 352 -7.99 -3.78 -14.47
C ARG A 352 -7.60 -4.80 -13.40
N GLY A 353 -7.74 -4.40 -12.14
CA GLY A 353 -7.47 -5.20 -10.93
C GLY A 353 -6.03 -5.71 -10.82
N ALA A 354 -5.07 -4.91 -11.27
CA ALA A 354 -3.64 -5.11 -11.07
C ALA A 354 -2.98 -3.76 -10.76
N PHE A 355 -1.93 -3.79 -9.94
CA PHE A 355 -1.23 -2.57 -9.53
C PHE A 355 -0.14 -2.18 -10.54
N ASN A 356 -0.17 -0.92 -10.95
CA ASN A 356 0.87 -0.25 -11.73
C ASN A 356 1.79 0.48 -10.75
N PHE A 357 3.07 0.09 -10.69
CA PHE A 357 4.04 0.72 -9.81
C PHE A 357 4.59 1.99 -10.47
N VAL A 358 4.55 3.12 -9.77
CA VAL A 358 4.97 4.43 -10.28
C VAL A 358 6.23 4.96 -9.62
N ARG A 359 6.60 4.41 -8.46
CA ARG A 359 7.79 4.82 -7.74
C ARG A 359 8.38 3.69 -6.89
N TYR A 360 9.71 3.59 -6.87
CA TYR A 360 10.45 2.78 -5.90
C TYR A 360 11.66 3.55 -5.37
N GLU A 361 11.77 3.63 -4.05
CA GLU A 361 12.85 4.30 -3.33
C GLU A 361 13.33 3.44 -2.16
N ARG A 362 14.46 3.83 -1.57
CA ARG A 362 14.98 3.21 -0.35
C ARG A 362 15.62 4.27 0.53
N SER A 363 15.49 4.11 1.83
CA SER A 363 16.06 5.05 2.82
C SER A 363 17.59 5.19 2.75
N SER A 364 18.31 4.12 2.43
CA SER A 364 19.78 4.11 2.33
C SER A 364 20.29 2.94 1.49
N ASN A 365 21.53 2.99 1.03
CA ASN A 365 22.20 1.86 0.38
C ASN A 365 22.96 1.03 1.41
N CYS A 366 22.45 -0.15 1.75
CA CYS A 366 23.19 -1.13 2.55
C CYS A 366 24.36 -1.70 1.73
N VAL A 367 25.58 -1.54 2.23
CA VAL A 367 26.83 -2.08 1.64
C VAL A 367 27.59 -2.98 2.64
N SER A 368 27.15 -3.01 3.88
CA SER A 368 27.68 -3.83 4.97
C SER A 368 26.55 -4.51 5.76
N VAL A 369 26.86 -5.62 6.43
CA VAL A 369 25.86 -6.40 7.20
C VAL A 369 25.33 -5.65 8.42
N VAL A 370 26.08 -4.67 8.93
CA VAL A 370 25.63 -3.81 10.04
C VAL A 370 24.70 -2.69 9.59
N ASP A 371 24.56 -2.47 8.29
CA ASP A 371 23.66 -1.46 7.75
C ASP A 371 22.20 -1.92 7.91
N SER A 372 21.27 -0.98 7.74
CA SER A 372 19.86 -1.31 7.61
C SER A 372 19.15 -0.28 6.76
N SER A 373 18.09 -0.71 6.09
CA SER A 373 17.28 0.13 5.23
C SER A 373 15.84 -0.34 5.22
N VAL A 374 14.94 0.59 4.94
CA VAL A 374 13.55 0.34 4.56
C VAL A 374 13.34 0.80 3.12
N SER A 375 12.61 0.01 2.34
CA SER A 375 12.20 0.28 0.97
C SER A 375 10.79 0.87 0.91
N TYR A 376 10.54 1.74 -0.08
CA TYR A 376 9.27 2.45 -0.27
C TYR A 376 8.78 2.30 -1.71
N VAL A 377 7.48 2.07 -1.89
CA VAL A 377 6.87 1.99 -3.21
C VAL A 377 5.64 2.87 -3.29
N SER A 378 5.27 3.27 -4.50
CA SER A 378 3.95 3.80 -4.80
C SER A 378 3.37 3.08 -5.99
N ALA A 379 2.08 2.73 -5.89
CA ALA A 379 1.36 2.08 -6.96
C ALA A 379 -0.11 2.50 -6.97
N PHE A 380 -0.77 2.35 -8.12
CA PHE A 380 -2.21 2.54 -8.26
C PHE A 380 -2.83 1.40 -9.07
N ALA A 381 -4.14 1.20 -8.92
CA ALA A 381 -4.91 0.26 -9.72
C ALA A 381 -6.25 0.87 -10.15
N VAL A 382 -6.70 0.45 -11.33
CA VAL A 382 -8.02 0.73 -11.89
C VAL A 382 -8.88 -0.54 -11.83
N LEU A 383 -10.20 -0.38 -11.86
CA LEU A 383 -11.18 -1.45 -11.69
C LEU A 383 -12.06 -1.68 -12.93
#